data_AF-A0A935T205-F1
#
_entry.id   AF-A0A935T205-F1
#
_cell.length_a   1.000
_cell.length_b   1.000
_cell.length_c   1.000
_cell.angle_alpha   90.00
_cell.angle_beta   90.00
_cell.angle_gamma   90.00
#
_symmetry.space_group_name_H-M   'P 1'
#
loop_
_entity.id
_entity.type
_entity.pdbx_description
1 polymer ?
#
loop_
_entity_poly.entity_id
_entity_poly.type
_entity_poly.pdbx_seq_one_letter_code
_entity_poly.pdbx_strand_id
1 'polypeptide(L)'
;MFHALVSLANRIAVADRMELGDPESLPKAIDKATRYASDGLELITRENGLSLEEGLRRVELERLFRVGINLDREAALPDPIEQVDENRDGPPDIDLDTEREDELESR
;
A
#
# COMPACT_ATOMS: atom_id res chain seq x y z
N MET A 1 -20.33 -15.56 -10.36
CA MET A 1 -18.94 -15.53 -9.87
C MET A 1 -17.97 -14.93 -10.90
N PHE A 2 -17.98 -15.39 -12.16
CA PHE A 2 -17.07 -14.90 -13.21
C PHE A 2 -17.02 -13.37 -13.35
N HIS A 3 -18.16 -12.68 -13.47
CA HIS A 3 -18.19 -11.22 -13.55
C HIS A 3 -17.68 -10.51 -12.29
N ALA A 4 -17.85 -11.12 -11.11
CA ALA A 4 -17.34 -10.56 -9.86
C ALA A 4 -15.82 -10.65 -9.79
N LEU A 5 -15.24 -11.76 -10.27
CA LEU A 5 -13.78 -11.93 -10.35
C LEU A 5 -13.16 -10.94 -11.34
N VAL A 6 -13.71 -10.79 -12.54
CA VAL A 6 -13.23 -9.81 -13.52
C VAL A 6 -13.33 -8.38 -12.98
N SER A 7 -14.45 -8.05 -12.34
CA SER A 7 -14.64 -6.71 -11.75
C SER A 7 -13.65 -6.44 -10.61
N LEU A 8 -13.36 -7.45 -9.78
CA LEU A 8 -12.37 -7.35 -8.71
C LEU A 8 -10.95 -7.21 -9.28
N ALA A 9 -10.59 -8.02 -10.27
CA ALA A 9 -9.29 -7.94 -10.94
C ALA A 9 -9.05 -6.57 -11.57
N ASN A 10 -10.05 -5.98 -12.24
CA ASN A 10 -9.96 -4.63 -12.78
C ASN A 10 -9.68 -3.58 -11.69
N ARG A 11 -10.35 -3.68 -10.53
CA ARG A 11 -10.11 -2.78 -9.39
C ARG A 11 -8.71 -2.95 -8.81
N ILE A 12 -8.23 -4.19 -8.72
CA ILE A 12 -6.86 -4.50 -8.26
C ILE A 12 -5.83 -3.93 -9.22
N ALA A 13 -6.00 -4.13 -10.54
CA ALA A 13 -5.09 -3.58 -11.54
C ALA A 13 -4.97 -2.05 -11.42
N VAL A 14 -6.10 -1.36 -11.21
CA VAL A 14 -6.11 0.09 -10.97
C VAL A 14 -5.44 0.46 -9.64
N ALA A 15 -5.74 -0.26 -8.56
CA ALA A 15 -5.18 0.01 -7.22
C ALA A 15 -3.66 -0.20 -7.17
N ASP A 16 -3.16 -1.24 -7.85
CA ASP A 16 -1.75 -1.56 -7.96
C ASP A 16 -1.03 -0.73 -9.03
N ARG A 17 -1.73 0.20 -9.70
CA ARG A 17 -1.21 1.04 -10.79
C ARG A 17 -0.57 0.22 -11.93
N MET A 18 -1.17 -0.93 -12.26
CA MET A 18 -0.73 -1.76 -13.37
C MET A 18 -0.99 -1.04 -14.71
N GLU A 19 -0.12 -1.26 -15.70
CA GLU A 19 -0.32 -0.70 -17.04
C GLU A 19 -1.51 -1.39 -17.73
N LEU A 20 -2.65 -0.71 -17.82
CA LEU A 20 -3.88 -1.28 -18.40
C LEU A 20 -3.77 -1.58 -19.91
N GLY A 21 -2.71 -1.11 -20.58
CA GLY A 21 -2.39 -1.43 -21.96
C GLY A 21 -1.47 -2.65 -22.12
N ASP A 22 -0.85 -3.12 -21.03
CA ASP A 22 -0.06 -4.35 -21.02
C ASP A 22 -1.01 -5.55 -20.95
N PRO A 23 -0.99 -6.47 -21.93
CA PRO A 23 -1.81 -7.68 -21.91
C PRO A 23 -1.57 -8.56 -20.67
N GLU A 24 -0.41 -8.44 -20.02
CA GLU A 24 -0.08 -9.22 -18.81
C GLU A 24 -0.67 -8.63 -17.51
N SER A 25 -1.16 -7.38 -17.53
CA SER A 25 -1.70 -6.73 -16.32
C SER A 25 -2.97 -7.40 -15.80
N LEU A 26 -3.90 -7.75 -16.70
CA LEU A 26 -5.16 -8.37 -16.28
C LEU A 26 -4.96 -9.80 -15.74
N PRO A 27 -4.19 -10.70 -16.39
CA PRO A 27 -3.82 -11.98 -15.82
C PRO A 27 -3.19 -11.86 -14.42
N LYS A 28 -2.21 -10.97 -14.23
CA LYS A 28 -1.58 -10.73 -12.92
C LYS A 28 -2.61 -10.30 -11.86
N ALA A 29 -3.53 -9.42 -12.22
CA ALA A 29 -4.58 -8.97 -11.30
C ALA A 29 -5.59 -10.08 -10.97
N ILE A 30 -5.92 -10.95 -11.93
CA ILE A 30 -6.77 -12.14 -11.70
C ILE A 30 -6.07 -13.13 -10.76
N ASP A 31 -4.78 -13.39 -10.96
CA ASP A 31 -3.99 -14.27 -10.10
C ASP A 31 -3.95 -13.73 -8.67
N LYS A 32 -3.68 -12.42 -8.51
CA LYS A 32 -3.69 -11.75 -7.21
C LYS A 32 -5.07 -11.81 -6.54
N ALA A 33 -6.14 -11.53 -7.30
CA ALA A 33 -7.51 -11.62 -6.80
C ALA A 33 -7.83 -13.02 -6.30
N THR A 34 -7.48 -14.04 -7.08
CA THR A 34 -7.78 -15.44 -6.78
C THR A 34 -7.00 -15.93 -5.57
N ARG A 35 -5.70 -15.62 -5.49
CA ARG A 35 -4.85 -15.96 -4.34
C ARG A 35 -5.45 -15.44 -3.03
N TYR A 36 -5.60 -14.13 -2.91
CA TYR A 36 -6.07 -13.53 -1.65
C TYR A 36 -7.55 -13.84 -1.37
N ALA A 37 -8.41 -13.97 -2.38
CA ALA A 37 -9.78 -14.42 -2.14
C ALA A 37 -9.84 -15.86 -1.61
N SER A 38 -8.94 -16.74 -2.06
CA SER A 38 -8.85 -18.12 -1.57
C SER A 38 -8.38 -18.15 -0.12
N ASP A 39 -7.32 -17.41 0.22
CA ASP A 39 -6.81 -17.29 1.60
C ASP A 39 -7.90 -16.77 2.56
N GLY A 40 -8.65 -15.75 2.14
CA GLY A 40 -9.77 -15.21 2.91
C GLY A 40 -10.93 -16.19 3.06
N LEU A 41 -11.22 -16.98 2.03
CA LEU A 41 -12.25 -18.03 2.07
C LEU A 41 -11.87 -19.13 3.05
N GLU A 42 -10.64 -19.63 2.99
CA GLU A 42 -10.14 -20.66 3.90
C GLU A 42 -10.23 -20.21 5.36
N LEU A 43 -9.81 -18.97 5.65
CA LEU A 43 -9.94 -18.42 6.99
C LEU A 43 -11.40 -18.34 7.43
N ILE A 44 -12.26 -17.67 6.66
CA ILE A 44 -13.65 -17.42 7.06
C ILE A 44 -14.39 -18.74 7.27
N THR A 45 -14.18 -19.71 6.39
CA THR A 45 -14.85 -21.01 6.49
C THR A 45 -14.37 -21.81 7.69
N ARG A 46 -13.05 -21.82 7.95
CA ARG A 46 -12.45 -22.43 9.14
C ARG A 46 -12.99 -21.84 10.44
N GLU A 47 -12.98 -20.51 10.58
CA GLU A 47 -13.41 -19.84 11.81
C GLU A 47 -14.92 -19.99 12.09
N ASN A 48 -15.73 -20.21 11.05
CA ASN A 48 -17.19 -20.31 11.19
C ASN A 48 -17.71 -21.76 11.04
N GLY A 49 -16.82 -22.76 10.92
CA GLY A 49 -17.21 -24.16 10.73
C GLY A 49 -18.04 -24.40 9.46
N LEU A 50 -17.80 -23.63 8.39
CA LEU A 50 -18.50 -23.74 7.11
C LEU A 50 -17.70 -24.60 6.12
N SER A 51 -18.39 -25.19 5.14
CA SER A 51 -17.72 -25.72 3.96
C SER A 51 -17.26 -24.57 3.04
N LEU A 52 -16.27 -24.84 2.18
CA LEU A 52 -15.82 -23.89 1.16
C LEU A 52 -16.95 -23.45 0.23
N GLU A 53 -17.81 -24.40 -0.17
CA GLU A 53 -18.97 -24.13 -1.02
C GLU A 53 -19.94 -23.17 -0.34
N GLU A 54 -20.24 -23.38 0.94
CA GLU A 54 -21.15 -22.52 1.68
C GLU A 54 -20.56 -21.13 1.90
N GLY A 55 -19.25 -21.04 2.15
CA GLY A 55 -18.53 -19.78 2.21
C GLY A 55 -18.63 -18.98 0.90
N LEU A 56 -18.39 -19.63 -0.24
CA LEU A 56 -18.50 -19.01 -1.57
C LEU A 56 -19.91 -18.52 -1.90
N ARG A 57 -20.95 -19.21 -1.40
CA ARG A 57 -22.35 -18.81 -1.62
C ARG A 57 -22.77 -17.64 -0.73
N ARG A 58 -22.17 -17.49 0.45
CA ARG A 58 -22.60 -16.52 1.47
C ARG A 58 -21.80 -15.23 1.49
N VAL A 59 -20.56 -15.25 1.01
CA VAL A 59 -19.64 -14.13 1.16
C VAL A 59 -19.26 -13.55 -0.20
N GLU A 60 -19.33 -12.22 -0.29
CA GLU A 60 -18.90 -11.51 -1.49
C GLU A 60 -17.40 -11.65 -1.72
N LEU A 61 -17.01 -11.83 -2.98
CA LEU A 61 -15.62 -12.04 -3.38
C LEU A 61 -14.69 -10.89 -2.95
N GLU A 62 -15.18 -9.65 -2.96
CA GLU A 62 -14.44 -8.48 -2.48
C GLU A 62 -14.10 -8.59 -0.98
N ARG A 63 -15.03 -9.12 -0.18
CA ARG A 63 -14.81 -9.30 1.25
C ARG A 63 -13.80 -10.42 1.51
N LEU A 64 -13.89 -11.52 0.77
CA LEU A 64 -12.90 -12.61 0.83
C LEU A 64 -11.50 -12.08 0.51
N PHE A 65 -11.36 -11.33 -0.59
CA PHE A 65 -10.09 -10.70 -0.97
C PHE A 65 -9.54 -9.78 0.12
N ARG A 66 -10.37 -8.90 0.69
CA ARG A 66 -9.96 -8.00 1.78
C ARG A 66 -9.47 -8.76 3.00
N VAL A 67 -10.12 -9.86 3.37
CA VAL A 67 -9.63 -10.68 4.48
C VAL A 67 -8.28 -11.28 4.12
N GLY A 68 -8.15 -11.94 2.96
CA GLY A 68 -6.91 -12.60 2.60
C GLY A 68 -5.72 -11.66 2.43
N ILE A 69 -5.89 -10.48 1.83
CA ILE A 69 -4.79 -9.53 1.67
C ILE A 69 -4.27 -8.98 3.02
N ASN A 70 -5.11 -8.97 4.07
CA ASN A 70 -4.68 -8.60 5.42
C ASN A 70 -3.99 -9.75 6.18
N LEU A 71 -4.01 -10.97 5.66
CA LEU A 71 -3.26 -12.10 6.24
C LEU A 71 -1.78 -12.07 5.85
N ASP A 72 -1.45 -11.38 4.76
CA ASP A 72 -0.10 -11.23 4.26
C ASP A 72 0.65 -10.18 5.08
N ARG A 73 1.26 -10.63 6.18
CA ARG A 73 1.95 -9.78 7.17
C ARG A 73 3.10 -8.98 6.56
N GLU A 74 3.72 -9.46 5.49
CA GLU A 74 4.80 -8.76 4.78
C GLU A 74 4.24 -7.67 3.85
N ALA A 75 3.09 -7.89 3.23
CA ALA A 75 2.41 -6.87 2.41
C ALA A 75 1.68 -5.80 3.24
N ALA A 76 1.36 -6.08 4.51
CA ALA A 76 0.60 -5.20 5.39
C ALA A 76 1.45 -4.21 6.21
N LEU A 77 2.78 -4.39 6.27
CA LEU A 77 3.66 -3.48 6.98
C LEU A 77 3.99 -2.28 6.08
N PRO A 78 3.79 -1.02 6.55
CA PRO A 78 4.32 0.14 5.85
C PRO A 78 5.85 0.03 5.78
N ASP A 79 6.44 0.60 4.71
CA ASP A 79 7.90 0.70 4.60
C ASP A 79 8.48 1.24 5.92
N PRO A 80 9.55 0.65 6.46
CA PRO A 80 10.19 1.15 7.65
C PRO A 80 10.48 2.64 7.44
N ILE A 81 10.01 3.47 8.37
CA ILE A 81 10.37 4.89 8.37
C ILE A 81 11.90 4.91 8.46
N GLU A 82 12.56 5.32 7.37
CA GLU A 82 14.00 5.59 7.39
C GLU A 82 14.24 6.52 8.58
N GLN A 83 15.01 6.07 9.57
CA GLN A 83 15.42 6.91 10.68
C GLN A 83 16.20 8.06 10.05
N VAL A 84 15.57 9.23 9.97
CA VAL A 84 16.26 10.47 9.64
C VAL A 84 17.28 10.64 10.75
N ASP A 85 18.55 10.45 10.41
CA ASP A 85 19.68 10.53 11.32
C ASP A 85 19.62 11.90 12.03
N GLU A 86 19.17 11.93 13.29
CA GLU A 86 19.03 13.15 14.12
C GLU A 86 20.40 13.75 14.53
N ASN A 87 21.50 13.36 13.86
CA ASN A 87 22.82 13.94 14.08
C ASN A 87 23.09 15.17 13.18
N ARG A 88 22.15 16.13 13.17
CA ARG A 88 22.38 17.48 12.63
C ARG A 88 22.20 18.56 13.71
N ASP A 89 22.72 18.30 14.90
CA ASP A 89 23.00 19.35 15.89
C ASP A 89 24.49 19.72 15.83
N GLY A 90 24.84 20.51 14.82
CA GLY A 90 25.99 21.40 14.89
C GLY A 90 25.44 22.83 14.78
N PRO A 91 25.78 23.76 15.70
CA PRO A 91 25.35 25.14 15.55
C PRO A 91 25.86 25.69 14.21
N PRO A 92 25.10 26.56 13.52
CA PRO A 92 25.61 27.24 12.34
C PRO A 92 26.84 28.05 12.74
N ASP A 93 27.96 27.87 12.05
CA ASP A 93 29.11 28.77 12.13
C ASP A 93 28.63 30.16 11.67
N ILE A 94 28.39 31.04 12.64
CA ILE A 94 28.11 32.44 12.38
C ILE A 94 29.47 33.10 12.21
N ASP A 95 29.86 33.34 10.96
CA ASP A 95 30.99 34.20 10.62
C ASP A 95 30.70 35.63 11.12
N LEU A 96 31.20 35.94 12.31
CA LEU A 96 31.23 37.29 12.88
C LEU A 96 32.48 38.01 12.36
N ASP A 97 32.53 38.28 11.06
CA ASP A 97 33.48 39.26 10.53
C ASP A 97 32.89 40.67 10.62
N THR A 98 33.51 41.39 11.54
CA THR A 98 33.39 42.80 11.85
C THR A 98 33.90 43.63 10.69
N GLU A 99 33.08 44.53 10.12
CA GLU A 99 33.56 45.85 9.71
C GLU A 99 32.52 46.92 10.09
N ARG A 100 33.01 47.87 10.89
CA ARG A 100 32.35 49.11 11.30
C ARG A 100 32.55 50.18 10.22
N GLU A 101 31.78 51.26 10.39
CA GLU A 101 31.94 52.58 9.75
C GLU A 101 31.41 52.59 8.30
N ASP A 102 30.28 53.24 7.99
CA ASP A 102 30.16 54.68 8.05
C ASP A 102 28.73 55.15 8.39
N GLU A 103 28.62 55.93 9.47
CA GLU A 103 27.59 56.96 9.61
C GLU A 103 28.26 58.31 9.35
N LEU A 104 27.60 59.14 8.54
CA LEU A 104 27.76 60.60 8.36
C LEU A 104 28.82 61.08 7.36
N GLU A 105 28.38 61.50 6.16
CA GLU A 105 28.25 62.93 5.83
C GLU A 105 27.69 63.20 4.41
N SER A 106 26.88 64.25 4.32
CA SER A 106 26.61 65.08 3.13
C SER A 106 25.63 64.58 2.05
N ARG A 107 24.34 64.93 2.16
CA ARG A 107 23.77 66.19 1.61
C ARG A 107 22.25 66.27 1.69
#